data_AF-A0AAN6FS07-F1
#
_entry.id   AF-A0AAN6FS07-F1
#
_cell.length_a   1.000
_cell.length_b   1.000
_cell.length_c   1.000
_cell.angle_alpha   90.00
_cell.angle_beta   90.00
_cell.angle_gamma   90.00
#
_symmetry.space_group_name_H-M   'P 1'
#
loop_
_entity.id
_entity.type
_entity.pdbx_description
1 polymer ?
#
loop_
_entity_poly.entity_id
_entity_poly.type
_entity_poly.pdbx_seq_one_letter_code
_entity_poly.pdbx_strand_id
1 'polypeptide(L)'
;MTARRAPSICFACQARQELVGRRRPSIMVPKRRKLEISAKAPRKRAGGIALASSPILSKSTSAEEAEHKRIAIVVANTLPAWALDDQPADIREAFRSLEDLWKTKHLRIPILKGLSNPWPEERHARSHNEKRPEAPISHLTFRQNLALARTSKLTRQVLRAQLLRCQRPTDVLRVVATALTMSRETRFSISAQHEPIVRALYRCRVLVDDAEVLSAVNAILSRYKVYDLHVADQLIAFGLKLAARVRTLKGMKKYLRIIRERGAGMNTNIFRATIAKFSIGHRGLGEIRNGRWLRADLLQVLMGFDDCTHLPLEKQFHLGTFLDRRDWQYLHGWIAALARCKHADEIWREWMIWKDSAARRWPKRLASINPSVTTKTRGDYWFLEQMTYSSGLKWAWKLVEETQPDVGKLRDRIVLTLLEGVEHCPRSVWQTQGETIRRLLLRKYDIELAKIERALSVAWVSTDLEDEAEGYHVLLEEQETVVMERLSHEDFKLEEDFGYPYESVVPSKERNLHDAAEVDENANE
;
A
#
# COMPACT_ATOMS: atom_id res chain seq x y z
N MET A 1 38.94 -21.20 18.36
CA MET A 1 37.64 -21.87 18.15
C MET A 1 36.53 -20.86 18.41
N THR A 2 36.01 -20.23 17.35
CA THR A 2 34.99 -19.18 17.43
C THR A 2 33.62 -19.76 17.07
N ALA A 3 32.68 -19.68 18.01
CA ALA A 3 31.31 -20.14 17.86
C ALA A 3 30.61 -19.39 16.71
N ARG A 4 30.18 -20.14 15.68
CA ARG A 4 29.29 -19.65 14.62
C ARG A 4 27.97 -19.24 15.27
N ARG A 5 27.67 -17.94 15.29
CA ARG A 5 26.34 -17.43 15.63
C ARG A 5 25.35 -17.86 14.55
N ALA A 6 24.22 -18.43 14.97
CA ALA A 6 23.13 -18.80 14.09
C ALA A 6 22.52 -17.55 13.41
N PRO A 7 22.06 -17.64 12.15
CA PRO A 7 21.37 -16.55 11.49
C PRO A 7 20.07 -16.20 12.24
N SER A 8 19.84 -14.91 12.48
CA SER A 8 18.74 -14.36 13.30
C SER A 8 17.38 -14.35 12.60
N ILE A 9 17.19 -15.20 11.59
CA ILE A 9 15.98 -15.26 10.77
C ILE A 9 15.60 -16.73 10.65
N CYS A 10 14.40 -17.08 11.10
CA CYS A 10 13.94 -18.47 10.99
C CYS A 10 13.71 -18.84 9.51
N PHE A 11 13.91 -20.10 9.17
CA PHE A 11 13.72 -20.62 7.81
C PHE A 11 12.34 -20.28 7.21
N ALA A 12 11.31 -20.12 8.04
CA ALA A 12 9.98 -19.68 7.60
C ALA A 12 9.92 -18.22 7.11
N CYS A 13 10.84 -17.36 7.55
CA CYS A 13 10.96 -15.98 7.07
C CYS A 13 11.77 -15.89 5.77
N GLN A 14 12.80 -16.74 5.60
CA GLN A 14 13.54 -16.86 4.34
C GLN A 14 12.66 -17.43 3.21
N ALA A 15 11.89 -18.49 3.49
CA ALA A 15 10.93 -19.04 2.53
C ALA A 15 9.81 -18.04 2.15
N ARG A 16 9.46 -17.10 3.05
CA ARG A 16 8.47 -16.04 2.84
C ARG A 16 8.91 -15.00 1.82
N GLN A 17 10.21 -14.73 1.71
CA GLN A 17 10.79 -13.76 0.79
C GLN A 17 10.85 -14.33 -0.64
N GLU A 18 11.25 -15.60 -0.79
CA GLU A 18 11.25 -16.28 -2.09
C GLU A 18 9.85 -16.42 -2.72
N LEU A 19 8.80 -16.56 -1.89
CA LEU A 19 7.41 -16.73 -2.34
C LEU A 19 6.73 -15.46 -2.86
N VAL A 20 7.17 -14.27 -2.43
CA VAL A 20 6.60 -12.98 -2.89
C VAL A 20 7.14 -12.60 -4.29
N GLY A 21 8.26 -13.20 -4.70
CA GLY A 21 8.98 -12.92 -5.94
C GLY A 21 8.48 -13.63 -7.20
N ARG A 22 7.46 -14.51 -7.15
CA ARG A 22 7.02 -15.28 -8.34
C ARG A 22 5.53 -15.17 -8.63
N ARG A 23 5.12 -14.54 -9.75
CA ARG A 23 3.83 -14.77 -10.50
C ARG A 23 3.93 -14.38 -11.98
N ARG A 24 3.07 -14.96 -12.85
CA ARG A 24 2.82 -14.83 -14.32
C ARG A 24 1.29 -15.01 -14.56
N PRO A 25 0.71 -14.89 -15.77
CA PRO A 25 0.81 -13.91 -16.85
C PRO A 25 -0.51 -13.09 -17.02
N SER A 26 -0.48 -12.00 -17.78
CA SER A 26 -1.67 -11.20 -18.11
C SER A 26 -2.41 -11.74 -19.35
N ILE A 27 -3.70 -12.06 -19.21
CA ILE A 27 -4.58 -12.43 -20.33
C ILE A 27 -4.84 -11.18 -21.19
N MET A 28 -3.99 -10.93 -22.19
CA MET A 28 -4.36 -10.15 -23.38
C MET A 28 -4.78 -11.13 -24.48
N VAL A 29 -6.01 -10.99 -24.97
CA VAL A 29 -6.49 -11.68 -26.17
C VAL A 29 -5.64 -11.21 -27.36
N PRO A 30 -4.84 -12.08 -28.02
CA PRO A 30 -4.04 -11.64 -29.15
C PRO A 30 -4.94 -11.47 -30.37
N LYS A 31 -5.07 -10.24 -30.88
CA LYS A 31 -5.50 -10.00 -32.26
C LYS A 31 -4.44 -10.62 -33.18
N ARG A 32 -4.77 -11.75 -33.82
CA ARG A 32 -3.97 -12.40 -34.85
C ARG A 32 -3.57 -11.38 -35.93
N ARG A 33 -2.31 -10.93 -35.92
CA ARG A 33 -1.63 -10.43 -37.12
C ARG A 33 -0.85 -11.60 -37.70
N LYS A 34 -1.29 -12.10 -38.86
CA LYS A 34 -0.51 -13.03 -39.69
C LYS A 34 0.73 -12.28 -40.16
N LEU A 35 1.90 -12.70 -39.69
CA LEU A 35 3.17 -12.39 -40.32
C LEU A 35 3.44 -13.51 -41.33
N GLU A 36 3.29 -13.20 -42.61
CA GLU A 36 3.74 -14.06 -43.70
C GLU A 36 5.26 -14.00 -43.76
N ILE A 37 5.91 -15.10 -43.37
CA ILE A 37 7.35 -15.26 -43.53
C ILE A 37 7.61 -15.75 -44.95
N SER A 38 8.11 -14.87 -45.80
CA SER A 38 8.69 -15.22 -47.10
C SER A 38 10.01 -15.95 -46.87
N ALA A 39 9.99 -17.28 -46.95
CA ALA A 39 11.19 -18.11 -46.88
C ALA A 39 11.88 -18.15 -48.25
N LYS A 40 13.08 -17.57 -48.33
CA LYS A 40 14.03 -17.82 -49.43
C LYS A 40 14.59 -19.24 -49.28
N ALA A 41 14.37 -20.08 -50.29
CA ALA A 41 14.96 -21.41 -50.43
C ALA A 41 16.50 -21.35 -50.57
N PRO A 42 17.21 -22.44 -50.22
CA PRO A 42 17.78 -23.22 -51.32
C PRO A 42 17.77 -24.75 -51.16
N ARG A 43 17.53 -25.37 -52.33
CA ARG A 43 18.10 -26.60 -52.91
C ARG A 43 17.87 -27.99 -52.28
N LYS A 44 17.09 -28.76 -53.04
CA LYS A 44 16.84 -30.21 -53.08
C LYS A 44 18.10 -31.08 -53.13
N ARG A 45 17.99 -32.28 -52.53
CA ARG A 45 18.27 -33.65 -53.02
C ARG A 45 18.06 -34.60 -51.83
N ALA A 46 17.58 -35.84 -51.89
CA ALA A 46 16.88 -36.67 -52.86
C ALA A 46 16.48 -37.96 -52.08
N GLY A 47 15.34 -38.58 -52.42
CA GLY A 47 14.94 -39.93 -51.97
C GLY A 47 14.32 -40.00 -50.58
N GLY A 48 13.21 -40.68 -50.33
CA GLY A 48 12.38 -41.53 -51.17
C GLY A 48 11.40 -42.29 -50.27
N ILE A 49 10.14 -42.26 -50.68
CA ILE A 49 9.12 -43.31 -50.55
C ILE A 49 8.46 -43.54 -49.18
N ALA A 50 7.14 -43.45 -49.24
CA ALA A 50 6.13 -43.71 -48.22
C ALA A 50 5.87 -45.21 -48.02
N LEU A 51 5.27 -45.59 -46.88
CA LEU A 51 3.91 -46.17 -46.79
C LEU A 51 3.66 -46.89 -45.45
N ALA A 52 2.52 -46.53 -44.87
CA ALA A 52 1.55 -47.32 -44.12
C ALA A 52 1.91 -48.76 -43.68
N SER A 53 1.70 -49.04 -42.39
CA SER A 53 0.82 -50.14 -41.92
C SER A 53 0.82 -50.23 -40.38
N SER A 54 -0.35 -50.09 -39.78
CA SER A 54 -0.72 -50.76 -38.51
C SER A 54 -1.36 -52.12 -38.87
N PRO A 55 -1.74 -53.02 -37.94
CA PRO A 55 -1.52 -53.13 -36.49
C PRO A 55 -1.02 -54.56 -36.11
N ILE A 56 -0.81 -54.89 -34.82
CA ILE A 56 -1.27 -56.13 -34.16
C ILE A 56 -0.83 -56.16 -32.68
N LEU A 57 -1.76 -56.65 -31.87
CA LEU A 57 -1.81 -56.85 -30.43
C LEU A 57 -0.62 -57.62 -29.82
N SER A 58 -0.23 -57.30 -28.58
CA SER A 58 -0.56 -58.17 -27.43
C SER A 58 -0.05 -57.64 -26.07
N LYS A 59 -0.96 -57.77 -25.10
CA LYS A 59 -0.83 -57.77 -23.63
C LYS A 59 0.58 -57.91 -23.04
N SER A 60 0.98 -56.92 -22.24
CA SER A 60 1.15 -57.11 -20.79
C SER A 60 1.37 -55.75 -20.11
N THR A 61 0.43 -55.43 -19.21
CA THR A 61 0.54 -54.37 -18.22
C THR A 61 1.73 -54.61 -17.30
N SER A 62 2.58 -53.60 -17.08
CA SER A 62 3.16 -53.24 -15.75
C SER A 62 4.53 -52.54 -15.77
N ALA A 63 5.14 -52.27 -16.92
CA ALA A 63 6.46 -51.62 -16.96
C ALA A 63 6.43 -50.10 -17.31
N GLU A 64 5.56 -49.66 -18.24
CA GLU A 64 5.52 -48.23 -18.64
C GLU A 64 4.79 -47.30 -17.65
N GLU A 65 3.86 -47.83 -16.83
CA GLU A 65 3.30 -47.09 -15.69
C GLU A 65 4.29 -46.95 -14.53
N ALA A 66 5.31 -47.83 -14.45
CA ALA A 66 6.38 -47.73 -13.46
C ALA A 66 7.47 -46.72 -13.89
N GLU A 67 7.67 -46.52 -15.19
CA GLU A 67 8.62 -45.53 -15.71
C GLU A 67 8.01 -44.10 -15.71
N HIS A 68 6.70 -43.97 -15.97
CA HIS A 68 5.98 -42.71 -15.74
C HIS A 68 5.83 -42.35 -14.25
N LYS A 69 5.95 -43.32 -13.33
CA LYS A 69 6.08 -43.06 -11.88
C LYS A 69 7.51 -42.82 -11.41
N ARG A 70 8.55 -43.15 -12.19
CA ARG A 70 9.94 -42.83 -11.87
C ARG A 70 10.39 -41.47 -12.42
N ILE A 71 9.77 -40.98 -13.50
CA ILE A 71 9.98 -39.60 -13.98
C ILE A 71 9.17 -38.57 -13.15
N ALA A 72 8.16 -39.04 -12.40
CA ALA A 72 7.43 -38.22 -11.44
C ALA A 72 8.14 -38.02 -10.08
N ILE A 73 9.36 -38.55 -9.88
CA ILE A 73 10.13 -38.40 -8.64
C ILE A 73 11.61 -38.10 -8.96
N VAL A 74 11.90 -37.02 -9.69
CA VAL A 74 13.16 -36.24 -9.54
C VAL A 74 12.94 -34.75 -9.82
N VAL A 75 11.78 -34.20 -9.44
CA VAL A 75 11.61 -32.75 -9.23
C VAL A 75 10.91 -32.57 -7.89
N ALA A 76 11.56 -33.09 -6.86
CA ALA A 76 11.19 -32.92 -5.46
C ALA A 76 12.42 -32.47 -4.68
N ASN A 77 12.83 -31.23 -4.88
CA ASN A 77 13.42 -30.43 -3.80
C ASN A 77 12.31 -29.61 -3.12
N THR A 78 11.21 -30.30 -2.85
CA THR A 78 10.27 -29.97 -1.80
C THR A 78 10.98 -30.12 -0.46
N LEU A 79 10.84 -29.12 0.42
CA LEU A 79 10.91 -29.35 1.86
C LEU A 79 10.15 -30.66 2.19
N PRO A 80 10.65 -31.52 3.08
CA PRO A 80 10.08 -32.85 3.25
C PRO A 80 8.59 -32.79 3.57
N ALA A 81 7.77 -33.54 2.82
CA ALA A 81 6.31 -33.53 2.93
C ALA A 81 5.80 -33.87 4.35
N TRP A 82 6.60 -34.56 5.17
CA TRP A 82 6.28 -34.83 6.58
C TRP A 82 6.30 -33.57 7.47
N ALA A 83 6.84 -32.43 7.00
CA ALA A 83 6.88 -31.18 7.77
C ALA A 83 5.67 -30.25 7.54
N LEU A 84 4.77 -30.57 6.60
CA LEU A 84 3.57 -29.78 6.30
C LEU A 84 2.30 -30.32 6.97
N ASP A 85 2.24 -31.64 7.20
CA ASP A 85 1.12 -32.26 7.90
C ASP A 85 1.16 -32.10 9.43
N ASP A 86 2.34 -31.81 9.97
CA ASP A 86 2.57 -31.47 11.38
C ASP A 86 2.40 -29.96 11.70
N GLN A 87 2.03 -29.13 10.71
CA GLN A 87 1.77 -27.71 10.93
C GLN A 87 0.28 -27.45 11.23
N PRO A 88 -0.04 -26.48 12.12
CA PRO A 88 -1.40 -26.05 12.41
C PRO A 88 -2.19 -25.80 11.12
N ALA A 89 -3.48 -26.18 11.10
CA ALA A 89 -4.34 -26.08 9.92
C ALA A 89 -4.33 -24.68 9.27
N ASP A 90 -4.21 -23.65 10.11
CA ASP A 90 -4.12 -22.22 9.76
C ASP A 90 -2.94 -21.90 8.82
N ILE A 91 -1.84 -22.64 8.95
CA ILE A 91 -0.62 -22.48 8.15
C ILE A 91 -0.79 -23.21 6.80
N ARG A 92 -1.37 -24.41 6.80
CA ARG A 92 -1.71 -25.17 5.57
C ARG A 92 -2.69 -24.42 4.67
N GLU A 93 -3.64 -23.69 5.24
CA GLU A 93 -4.59 -22.87 4.49
C GLU A 93 -3.94 -21.61 3.88
N ALA A 94 -2.95 -21.02 4.55
CA ALA A 94 -2.18 -19.88 4.04
C ALA A 94 -1.25 -20.25 2.86
N PHE A 95 -0.88 -21.53 2.74
CA PHE A 95 -0.06 -22.08 1.64
C PHE A 95 -0.85 -22.34 0.34
N ARG A 96 -2.19 -22.37 0.39
CA ARG A 96 -3.03 -22.42 -0.82
C ARG A 96 -3.10 -21.02 -1.44
N SER A 97 -2.02 -20.70 -2.15
CA SER A 97 -1.74 -19.57 -3.03
C SER A 97 -2.58 -18.28 -2.84
N LEU A 98 -1.89 -17.16 -2.62
CA LEU A 98 -2.42 -15.79 -2.77
C LEU A 98 -3.09 -15.54 -4.16
N GLU A 99 -3.04 -16.48 -5.11
CA GLU A 99 -3.51 -16.40 -6.52
C GLU A 99 -4.93 -16.91 -6.57
N ASP A 100 -5.17 -18.04 -5.93
CA ASP A 100 -6.48 -18.62 -5.75
C ASP A 100 -7.34 -17.70 -4.87
N LEU A 101 -6.72 -16.99 -3.92
CA LEU A 101 -7.35 -15.95 -3.09
C LEU A 101 -7.66 -14.64 -3.84
N TRP A 102 -6.90 -14.33 -4.88
CA TRP A 102 -7.22 -13.21 -5.79
C TRP A 102 -8.39 -13.55 -6.72
N LYS A 103 -8.51 -14.83 -7.11
CA LYS A 103 -9.62 -15.35 -7.93
C LYS A 103 -10.91 -15.55 -7.12
N THR A 104 -10.82 -15.82 -5.83
CA THR A 104 -11.97 -16.00 -4.92
C THR A 104 -12.18 -14.79 -4.02
N LYS A 105 -12.95 -13.82 -4.52
CA LYS A 105 -13.30 -12.55 -3.85
C LYS A 105 -13.70 -12.69 -2.37
N HIS A 106 -14.31 -13.81 -1.97
CA HIS A 106 -14.85 -14.05 -0.63
C HIS A 106 -13.84 -14.63 0.39
N LEU A 107 -12.80 -15.34 -0.05
CA LEU A 107 -11.77 -15.94 0.82
C LEU A 107 -10.61 -14.97 1.15
N ARG A 108 -10.52 -13.87 0.41
CA ARG A 108 -9.51 -12.81 0.57
C ARG A 108 -9.63 -12.04 1.90
N ILE A 109 -10.84 -11.87 2.43
CA ILE A 109 -11.10 -10.99 3.59
C ILE A 109 -10.57 -11.60 4.91
N PRO A 110 -10.81 -12.89 5.23
CA PRO A 110 -10.23 -13.55 6.41
C PRO A 110 -8.69 -13.57 6.43
N ILE A 111 -8.04 -13.72 5.29
CA ILE A 111 -6.57 -13.81 5.20
C ILE A 111 -5.91 -12.43 5.27
N LEU A 112 -6.52 -11.41 4.64
CA LEU A 112 -6.11 -10.01 4.85
C LEU A 112 -6.26 -9.55 6.32
N LYS A 113 -7.15 -10.18 7.09
CA LYS A 113 -7.28 -9.95 8.54
C LYS A 113 -6.07 -10.47 9.31
N GLY A 114 -5.48 -11.59 8.90
CA GLY A 114 -4.23 -12.10 9.48
C GLY A 114 -3.00 -11.24 9.15
N LEU A 115 -3.07 -10.46 8.07
CA LEU A 115 -1.94 -9.64 7.58
C LEU A 115 -2.06 -8.15 7.92
N SER A 116 -3.26 -7.64 8.18
CA SER A 116 -3.50 -6.24 8.53
C SER A 116 -3.41 -6.01 10.03
N ASN A 117 -2.96 -4.79 10.41
CA ASN A 117 -2.78 -4.34 11.79
C ASN A 117 -3.79 -5.06 12.70
N PRO A 118 -3.34 -5.97 13.58
CA PRO A 118 -4.25 -6.58 14.53
C PRO A 118 -4.94 -5.43 15.26
N TRP A 119 -6.18 -5.68 15.70
CA TRP A 119 -6.72 -4.92 16.81
C TRP A 119 -5.58 -4.72 17.82
N PRO A 120 -5.37 -3.54 18.44
CA PRO A 120 -4.57 -3.51 19.66
C PRO A 120 -5.13 -4.68 20.47
N GLU A 121 -4.31 -5.70 20.78
CA GLU A 121 -4.80 -6.82 21.58
C GLU A 121 -5.64 -6.20 22.67
N GLU A 122 -6.87 -6.73 22.85
CA GLU A 122 -7.71 -6.29 23.96
C GLU A 122 -6.75 -6.18 25.13
N ARG A 123 -6.45 -4.95 25.58
CA ARG A 123 -5.69 -4.80 26.81
C ARG A 123 -6.46 -5.71 27.72
N HIS A 124 -5.80 -6.71 28.29
CA HIS A 124 -6.36 -7.51 29.36
C HIS A 124 -6.62 -6.52 30.51
N ALA A 125 -7.66 -5.73 30.33
CA ALA A 125 -8.18 -4.77 31.25
C ALA A 125 -8.76 -5.69 32.30
N ARG A 126 -8.03 -5.72 33.43
CA ARG A 126 -8.52 -6.24 34.69
C ARG A 126 -10.01 -5.90 34.78
N SER A 127 -10.84 -6.95 34.73
CA SER A 127 -12.19 -6.96 35.29
C SER A 127 -13.05 -5.73 34.98
N HIS A 128 -13.74 -5.72 33.83
CA HIS A 128 -15.11 -5.17 33.75
C HIS A 128 -15.84 -5.72 32.51
N ASN A 129 -16.58 -6.82 32.69
CA ASN A 129 -17.81 -7.23 31.98
C ASN A 129 -18.10 -6.72 30.53
N GLU A 130 -17.15 -6.76 29.59
CA GLU A 130 -17.49 -6.73 28.16
C GLU A 130 -17.78 -8.16 27.68
N LYS A 131 -19.01 -8.61 27.94
CA LYS A 131 -19.55 -9.87 27.39
C LYS A 131 -19.45 -9.82 25.85
N ARG A 132 -18.91 -10.89 25.26
CA ARG A 132 -19.00 -11.18 23.81
C ARG A 132 -20.42 -10.88 23.31
N PRO A 133 -20.60 -10.36 22.09
CA PRO A 133 -21.93 -10.09 21.56
C PRO A 133 -22.77 -11.38 21.56
N GLU A 134 -23.84 -11.38 22.34
CA GLU A 134 -24.87 -12.43 22.36
C GLU A 134 -25.39 -12.71 20.95
N ALA A 135 -25.94 -13.92 20.74
CA ALA A 135 -26.47 -14.36 19.46
C ALA A 135 -27.41 -13.31 18.81
N PRO A 136 -27.46 -13.24 17.46
CA PRO A 136 -28.30 -12.28 16.76
C PRO A 136 -29.77 -12.44 17.17
N ILE A 137 -30.39 -11.38 17.69
CA ILE A 137 -31.83 -11.37 17.96
C ILE A 137 -32.58 -11.24 16.64
N SER A 138 -33.70 -11.96 16.51
CA SER A 138 -34.58 -11.86 15.33
C SER A 138 -35.04 -10.41 15.09
N HIS A 139 -35.23 -10.03 13.83
CA HIS A 139 -35.68 -8.67 13.49
C HIS A 139 -37.07 -8.36 14.10
N LEU A 140 -37.94 -9.36 14.19
CA LEU A 140 -39.27 -9.23 14.79
C LEU A 140 -39.18 -8.94 16.29
N THR A 141 -38.35 -9.68 17.02
CA THR A 141 -38.11 -9.45 18.45
C THR A 141 -37.47 -8.08 18.69
N PHE A 142 -36.56 -7.63 17.82
CA PHE A 142 -36.02 -6.27 17.88
C PHE A 142 -37.11 -5.20 17.72
N ARG A 143 -38.02 -5.36 16.75
CA ARG A 143 -39.15 -4.41 16.56
C ARG A 143 -40.04 -4.36 17.79
N GLN A 144 -40.35 -5.50 18.38
CA GLN A 144 -41.16 -5.57 19.62
C GLN A 144 -40.45 -4.88 20.78
N ASN A 145 -39.16 -5.19 21.02
CA ASN A 145 -38.39 -4.56 22.09
C ASN A 145 -38.28 -3.04 21.92
N LEU A 146 -38.15 -2.57 20.67
CA LEU A 146 -38.09 -1.14 20.37
C LEU A 146 -39.45 -0.46 20.58
N ALA A 147 -40.57 -1.14 20.27
CA ALA A 147 -41.92 -0.64 20.54
C ALA A 147 -42.25 -0.60 22.04
N LEU A 148 -41.69 -1.54 22.82
CA LEU A 148 -41.85 -1.60 24.28
C LEU A 148 -40.96 -0.58 25.03
N ALA A 149 -39.94 -0.03 24.37
CA ALA A 149 -39.06 0.97 24.96
C ALA A 149 -39.79 2.32 25.11
N ARG A 150 -40.36 2.56 26.29
CA ARG A 150 -41.17 3.77 26.60
C ARG A 150 -40.35 5.03 26.92
N THR A 151 -39.03 4.92 27.05
CA THR A 151 -38.17 6.07 27.39
C THR A 151 -37.02 6.19 26.41
N SER A 152 -36.62 7.42 26.10
CA SER A 152 -35.44 7.75 25.28
C SER A 152 -34.18 6.95 25.68
N LYS A 153 -33.96 6.73 26.98
CA LYS A 153 -32.82 5.96 27.49
C LYS A 153 -32.91 4.49 27.09
N LEU A 154 -34.07 3.86 27.29
CA LEU A 154 -34.31 2.47 26.90
C LEU A 154 -34.25 2.30 25.38
N THR A 155 -34.82 3.24 24.61
CA THR A 155 -34.76 3.24 23.15
C THR A 155 -33.31 3.26 22.67
N ARG A 156 -32.47 4.16 23.22
CA ARG A 156 -31.02 4.19 22.89
C ARG A 156 -30.30 2.90 23.27
N GLN A 157 -30.62 2.31 24.42
CA GLN A 157 -30.02 1.04 24.86
C GLN A 157 -30.37 -0.12 23.91
N VAL A 158 -31.64 -0.26 23.53
CA VAL A 158 -32.10 -1.28 22.58
C VAL A 158 -31.44 -1.10 21.21
N LEU A 159 -31.39 0.14 20.70
CA LEU A 159 -30.72 0.44 19.43
C LEU A 159 -29.22 0.13 19.48
N ARG A 160 -28.53 0.56 20.54
CA ARG A 160 -27.09 0.29 20.72
C ARG A 160 -26.83 -1.21 20.81
N ALA A 161 -27.61 -1.94 21.60
CA ALA A 161 -27.47 -3.39 21.75
C ALA A 161 -27.64 -4.12 20.42
N GLN A 162 -28.63 -3.73 19.60
CA GLN A 162 -28.85 -4.36 18.31
C GLN A 162 -27.75 -4.00 17.29
N LEU A 163 -27.31 -2.74 17.24
CA LEU A 163 -26.18 -2.32 16.39
C LEU A 163 -24.90 -3.08 16.75
N LEU A 164 -24.68 -3.34 18.04
CA LEU A 164 -23.55 -4.13 18.52
C LEU A 164 -23.62 -5.61 18.13
N ARG A 165 -24.77 -6.14 17.71
CA ARG A 165 -24.93 -7.51 17.19
C ARG A 165 -24.90 -7.60 15.67
N CYS A 166 -25.00 -6.48 14.95
CA CYS A 166 -24.96 -6.48 13.48
C CYS A 166 -23.64 -7.03 12.94
N GLN A 167 -23.73 -7.94 11.96
CA GLN A 167 -22.57 -8.55 11.32
C GLN A 167 -22.43 -8.10 9.87
N ARG A 168 -23.53 -7.81 9.17
CA ARG A 168 -23.53 -7.33 7.78
C ARG A 168 -24.11 -5.92 7.64
N PRO A 169 -23.76 -5.17 6.57
CA PRO A 169 -24.29 -3.83 6.38
C PRO A 169 -25.82 -3.81 6.23
N THR A 170 -26.40 -4.87 5.68
CA THR A 170 -27.85 -5.06 5.57
C THR A 170 -28.53 -5.08 6.95
N ASP A 171 -27.91 -5.67 7.97
CA ASP A 171 -28.44 -5.69 9.34
C ASP A 171 -28.48 -4.27 9.92
N VAL A 172 -27.38 -3.51 9.74
CA VAL A 172 -27.30 -2.10 10.18
C VAL A 172 -28.39 -1.29 9.48
N LEU A 173 -28.56 -1.45 8.17
CA LEU A 173 -29.57 -0.76 7.40
C LEU A 173 -31.00 -1.12 7.81
N ARG A 174 -31.25 -2.36 8.24
CA ARG A 174 -32.55 -2.79 8.79
C ARG A 174 -32.83 -2.13 10.13
N VAL A 175 -31.85 -2.07 11.03
CA VAL A 175 -31.98 -1.38 12.32
C VAL A 175 -32.30 0.09 12.10
N VAL A 176 -31.52 0.77 11.24
CA VAL A 176 -31.73 2.18 10.90
C VAL A 176 -33.10 2.39 10.26
N ALA A 177 -33.48 1.59 9.24
CA ALA A 177 -34.79 1.72 8.60
C ALA A 177 -35.95 1.54 9.60
N THR A 178 -35.84 0.56 10.49
CA THR A 178 -36.85 0.31 11.53
C THR A 178 -36.99 1.51 12.46
N ALA A 179 -35.88 2.05 12.97
CA ALA A 179 -35.91 3.20 13.85
C ALA A 179 -36.51 4.44 13.16
N LEU A 180 -36.26 4.60 11.86
CA LEU A 180 -36.78 5.72 11.07
C LEU A 180 -38.29 5.67 10.82
N THR A 181 -38.88 4.49 10.72
CA THR A 181 -40.34 4.35 10.49
C THR A 181 -41.18 4.45 11.77
N MET A 182 -40.56 4.50 12.95
CA MET A 182 -41.27 4.65 14.22
C MET A 182 -41.48 6.13 14.59
N SER A 183 -41.69 6.40 15.89
CA SER A 183 -41.93 7.73 16.44
C SER A 183 -40.75 8.69 16.21
N ARG A 184 -41.05 10.00 16.23
CA ARG A 184 -40.04 11.07 16.08
C ARG A 184 -38.92 10.96 17.10
N GLU A 185 -39.23 10.59 18.34
CA GLU A 185 -38.23 10.39 19.41
C GLU A 185 -37.24 9.26 19.08
N THR A 186 -37.72 8.15 18.50
CA THR A 186 -36.87 7.04 18.06
C THR A 186 -35.95 7.46 16.91
N ARG A 187 -36.43 8.34 16.01
CA ARG A 187 -35.61 8.92 14.93
C ARG A 187 -34.44 9.74 15.46
N PHE A 188 -34.69 10.61 16.44
CA PHE A 188 -33.62 11.36 17.11
C PHE A 188 -32.67 10.43 17.87
N SER A 189 -33.21 9.40 18.53
CA SER A 189 -32.41 8.43 19.27
C SER A 189 -31.43 7.68 18.38
N ILE A 190 -31.83 7.24 17.17
CA ILE A 190 -30.91 6.57 16.23
C ILE A 190 -29.87 7.52 15.63
N SER A 191 -30.25 8.78 15.33
CA SER A 191 -29.30 9.80 14.86
C SER A 191 -28.20 10.06 15.91
N ALA A 192 -28.54 10.03 17.19
CA ALA A 192 -27.56 10.14 18.29
C ALA A 192 -26.64 8.91 18.41
N GLN A 193 -27.00 7.73 17.88
CA GLN A 193 -26.17 6.51 17.92
C GLN A 193 -25.10 6.45 16.81
N HIS A 194 -24.52 7.58 16.41
CA HIS A 194 -23.52 7.65 15.34
C HIS A 194 -22.28 6.78 15.62
N GLU A 195 -21.75 6.78 16.84
CA GLU A 195 -20.60 5.94 17.20
C GLU A 195 -20.92 4.44 17.11
N PRO A 196 -22.00 3.91 17.72
CA PRO A 196 -22.41 2.51 17.50
C PRO A 196 -22.64 2.14 16.04
N ILE A 197 -23.20 3.04 15.23
CA ILE A 197 -23.38 2.82 13.78
C ILE A 197 -22.01 2.66 13.11
N VAL A 198 -21.07 3.57 13.35
CA VAL A 198 -19.71 3.50 12.78
C VAL A 198 -18.99 2.23 13.23
N ARG A 199 -19.06 1.86 14.52
CA ARG A 199 -18.48 0.62 15.04
C ARG A 199 -19.09 -0.63 14.38
N ALA A 200 -20.41 -0.67 14.21
CA ALA A 200 -21.10 -1.76 13.53
C ALA A 200 -20.64 -1.90 12.08
N LEU A 201 -20.65 -0.81 11.31
CA LEU A 201 -20.23 -0.78 9.91
C LEU A 201 -18.74 -1.14 9.74
N TYR A 202 -17.88 -0.71 10.66
CA TYR A 202 -16.48 -1.09 10.64
C TYR A 202 -16.30 -2.60 10.85
N ARG A 203 -17.07 -3.23 11.75
CA ARG A 203 -17.04 -4.68 11.96
C ARG A 203 -17.58 -5.46 10.77
N CYS A 204 -18.56 -4.92 10.04
CA CYS A 204 -19.06 -5.54 8.81
C CYS A 204 -17.96 -5.80 7.78
N ARG A 205 -16.88 -5.00 7.79
CA ARG A 205 -15.70 -5.16 6.92
C ARG A 205 -14.97 -6.51 7.10
N VAL A 206 -15.32 -7.29 8.13
CA VAL A 206 -14.86 -8.68 8.32
C VAL A 206 -15.51 -9.64 7.32
N LEU A 207 -16.75 -9.36 6.92
CA LEU A 207 -17.55 -10.25 6.07
C LEU A 207 -17.78 -9.70 4.67
N VAL A 208 -17.60 -8.39 4.48
CA VAL A 208 -17.90 -7.69 3.22
C VAL A 208 -16.80 -6.74 2.77
N ASP A 209 -16.84 -6.38 1.50
CA ASP A 209 -15.93 -5.41 0.89
C ASP A 209 -16.17 -3.99 1.40
N ASP A 210 -15.14 -3.15 1.32
CA ASP A 210 -15.25 -1.74 1.74
C ASP A 210 -16.27 -0.96 0.88
N ALA A 211 -16.49 -1.37 -0.37
CA ALA A 211 -17.47 -0.76 -1.26
C ALA A 211 -18.92 -0.97 -0.77
N GLU A 212 -19.23 -2.15 -0.23
CA GLU A 212 -20.55 -2.45 0.31
C GLU A 212 -20.81 -1.65 1.59
N VAL A 213 -19.79 -1.53 2.45
CA VAL A 213 -19.88 -0.70 3.65
C VAL A 213 -20.06 0.78 3.29
N LEU A 214 -19.32 1.29 2.28
CA LEU A 214 -19.49 2.65 1.77
C LEU A 214 -20.92 2.88 1.22
N SER A 215 -21.47 1.90 0.51
CA SER A 215 -22.86 1.93 0.03
C SER A 215 -23.85 2.06 1.18
N ALA A 216 -23.67 1.27 2.25
CA ALA A 216 -24.50 1.37 3.45
C ALA A 216 -24.38 2.72 4.15
N VAL A 217 -23.17 3.29 4.27
CA VAL A 217 -22.99 4.66 4.80
C VAL A 217 -23.78 5.65 3.95
N ASN A 218 -23.65 5.58 2.61
CA ASN A 218 -24.39 6.45 1.70
C ASN A 218 -25.91 6.32 1.87
N ALA A 219 -26.43 5.11 2.05
CA ALA A 219 -27.85 4.87 2.27
C ALA A 219 -28.34 5.44 3.60
N ILE A 220 -27.55 5.34 4.68
CA ILE A 220 -27.87 5.97 5.97
C ILE A 220 -27.94 7.49 5.82
N LEU A 221 -26.95 8.10 5.16
CA LEU A 221 -26.92 9.54 4.92
C LEU A 221 -28.14 10.02 4.12
N SER A 222 -28.48 9.32 3.04
CA SER A 222 -29.66 9.65 2.22
C SER A 222 -30.95 9.55 3.04
N ARG A 223 -31.10 8.51 3.86
CA ARG A 223 -32.27 8.34 4.73
C ARG A 223 -32.35 9.43 5.79
N TYR A 224 -31.25 9.79 6.44
CA TYR A 224 -31.24 10.87 7.43
C TYR A 224 -31.66 12.20 6.80
N LYS A 225 -31.21 12.47 5.57
CA LYS A 225 -31.65 13.65 4.82
C LYS A 225 -33.16 13.66 4.55
N VAL A 226 -33.75 12.52 4.20
CA VAL A 226 -35.22 12.40 3.96
C VAL A 226 -36.03 12.72 5.22
N TYR A 227 -35.54 12.33 6.40
CA TYR A 227 -36.21 12.57 7.68
C TYR A 227 -35.73 13.84 8.40
N ASP A 228 -34.96 14.70 7.73
CA ASP A 228 -34.35 15.92 8.27
C ASP A 228 -33.61 15.70 9.61
N LEU A 229 -32.83 14.62 9.67
CA LEU A 229 -32.03 14.27 10.85
C LEU A 229 -30.61 14.78 10.72
N HIS A 230 -30.07 15.26 11.84
CA HIS A 230 -28.67 15.59 11.95
C HIS A 230 -27.80 14.35 11.67
N VAL A 231 -26.78 14.53 10.84
CA VAL A 231 -25.74 13.52 10.58
C VAL A 231 -24.50 13.99 11.33
N ALA A 232 -23.98 13.17 12.23
CA ALA A 232 -22.75 13.48 12.95
C ALA A 232 -21.52 13.48 12.03
N ASP A 233 -20.55 14.36 12.31
CA ASP A 233 -19.32 14.50 11.50
C ASP A 233 -18.45 13.25 11.52
N GLN A 234 -18.50 12.46 12.60
CA GLN A 234 -17.80 11.18 12.68
C GLN A 234 -18.26 10.20 11.59
N LEU A 235 -19.55 10.18 11.24
CA LEU A 235 -20.08 9.32 10.19
C LEU A 235 -19.63 9.80 8.79
N ILE A 236 -19.53 11.12 8.60
CA ILE A 236 -19.03 11.73 7.35
C ILE A 236 -17.55 11.46 7.19
N ALA A 237 -16.75 11.66 8.24
CA ALA A 237 -15.32 11.35 8.26
C ALA A 237 -15.06 9.85 8.01
N PHE A 238 -15.92 8.97 8.55
CA PHE A 238 -15.86 7.55 8.27
C PHE A 238 -16.15 7.24 6.80
N GLY A 239 -17.19 7.84 6.23
CA GLY A 239 -17.53 7.74 4.81
C GLY A 239 -16.43 8.27 3.89
N LEU A 240 -15.80 9.40 4.22
CA LEU A 240 -14.65 9.96 3.50
C LEU A 240 -13.47 8.97 3.47
N LYS A 241 -13.11 8.40 4.63
CA LYS A 241 -12.02 7.41 4.74
C LYS A 241 -12.32 6.15 3.94
N LEU A 242 -13.58 5.72 3.87
CA LEU A 242 -14.00 4.60 3.03
C LEU A 242 -13.96 4.96 1.55
N ALA A 243 -14.43 6.15 1.16
CA ALA A 243 -14.37 6.63 -0.22
C ALA A 243 -12.92 6.69 -0.74
N ALA A 244 -11.99 7.16 0.12
CA ALA A 244 -10.56 7.18 -0.14
C ALA A 244 -9.99 5.76 -0.34
N ARG A 245 -10.46 4.81 0.49
CA ARG A 245 -10.00 3.41 0.46
C ARG A 245 -10.55 2.61 -0.71
N VAL A 246 -11.82 2.81 -1.07
CA VAL A 246 -12.51 2.15 -2.19
C VAL A 246 -12.12 2.76 -3.53
N ARG A 247 -11.43 3.91 -3.51
CA ARG A 247 -10.93 4.61 -4.70
C ARG A 247 -12.01 5.25 -5.54
N THR A 248 -13.00 5.85 -4.88
CA THR A 248 -14.15 6.42 -5.58
C THR A 248 -14.00 7.93 -5.73
N LEU A 249 -13.75 8.41 -6.95
CA LEU A 249 -13.69 9.85 -7.23
C LEU A 249 -15.02 10.54 -6.86
N LYS A 250 -16.14 9.96 -7.30
CA LYS A 250 -17.51 10.41 -6.95
C LYS A 250 -17.75 10.43 -5.44
N GLY A 251 -17.25 9.44 -4.71
CA GLY A 251 -17.37 9.37 -3.25
C GLY A 251 -16.56 10.49 -2.58
N MET A 252 -15.27 10.62 -2.93
CA MET A 252 -14.42 11.70 -2.42
C MET A 252 -15.06 13.07 -2.67
N LYS A 253 -15.51 13.30 -3.91
CA LYS A 253 -16.22 14.51 -4.31
C LYS A 253 -17.45 14.79 -3.42
N LYS A 254 -18.29 13.77 -3.20
CA LYS A 254 -19.48 13.88 -2.35
C LYS A 254 -19.13 14.26 -0.90
N TYR A 255 -18.19 13.56 -0.27
CA TYR A 255 -17.87 13.76 1.14
C TYR A 255 -17.13 15.07 1.40
N LEU A 256 -16.18 15.45 0.54
CA LEU A 256 -15.47 16.73 0.65
C LEU A 256 -16.44 17.91 0.48
N ARG A 257 -17.38 17.82 -0.45
CA ARG A 257 -18.45 18.82 -0.59
C ARG A 257 -19.30 18.93 0.67
N ILE A 258 -19.75 17.81 1.24
CA ILE A 258 -20.55 17.81 2.49
C ILE A 258 -19.79 18.49 3.63
N ILE A 259 -18.49 18.22 3.77
CA ILE A 259 -17.66 18.84 4.82
C ILE A 259 -17.55 20.36 4.59
N ARG A 260 -17.36 20.79 3.34
CA ARG A 260 -17.29 22.21 2.97
C ARG A 260 -18.61 22.94 3.26
N GLU A 261 -19.73 22.38 2.81
CA GLU A 261 -21.09 22.95 3.00
C GLU A 261 -21.45 23.12 4.48
N ARG A 262 -20.90 22.29 5.37
CA ARG A 262 -21.14 22.37 6.82
C ARG A 262 -20.28 23.40 7.54
N GLY A 263 -19.24 23.93 6.89
CA GLY A 263 -18.28 24.83 7.53
C GLY A 263 -17.45 24.19 8.66
N ALA A 264 -17.52 22.87 8.86
CA ALA A 264 -16.87 22.18 9.99
C ALA A 264 -15.34 22.10 9.89
N GLY A 265 -14.76 22.54 8.75
CA GLY A 265 -13.35 22.32 8.45
C GLY A 265 -12.98 20.82 8.41
N MET A 266 -11.69 20.52 8.30
CA MET A 266 -11.19 19.16 8.44
C MET A 266 -9.98 19.19 9.33
N ASN A 267 -10.01 18.48 10.47
CA ASN A 267 -8.87 18.41 11.38
C ASN A 267 -7.71 17.55 10.83
N THR A 268 -6.52 17.74 11.40
CA THR A 268 -5.27 17.09 10.98
C THR A 268 -5.38 15.57 10.97
N ASN A 269 -6.06 15.00 11.97
CA ASN A 269 -6.23 13.55 12.12
C ASN A 269 -7.09 12.96 11.00
N ILE A 270 -8.18 13.63 10.61
CA ILE A 270 -9.03 13.18 9.50
C ILE A 270 -8.28 13.36 8.17
N PHE A 271 -7.57 14.48 7.99
CA PHE A 271 -6.78 14.76 6.80
C PHE A 271 -5.70 13.69 6.57
N ARG A 272 -4.81 13.48 7.55
CA ARG A 272 -3.77 12.43 7.50
C ARG A 272 -4.37 11.04 7.34
N ALA A 273 -5.41 10.72 8.09
CA ALA A 273 -6.05 9.40 8.00
C ALA A 273 -6.67 9.15 6.62
N THR A 274 -7.15 10.19 5.92
CA THR A 274 -7.68 10.11 4.56
C THR A 274 -6.55 9.89 3.57
N ILE A 275 -5.48 10.69 3.64
CA ILE A 275 -4.29 10.54 2.78
C ILE A 275 -3.63 9.17 2.93
N ALA A 276 -3.61 8.63 4.15
CA ALA A 276 -3.09 7.30 4.45
C ALA A 276 -3.91 6.17 3.80
N LYS A 277 -5.08 6.45 3.22
CA LYS A 277 -5.86 5.47 2.43
C LYS A 277 -5.64 5.55 0.94
N PHE A 278 -4.84 6.51 0.46
CA PHE A 278 -4.46 6.58 -0.94
C PHE A 278 -3.43 5.48 -1.26
N SER A 279 -3.87 4.41 -1.92
CA SER A 279 -3.01 3.35 -2.45
C SER A 279 -2.50 3.72 -3.84
N ILE A 280 -1.32 4.34 -3.94
CA ILE A 280 -0.69 4.72 -5.23
C ILE A 280 0.64 3.98 -5.44
N GLY A 281 1.22 3.43 -4.35
CA GLY A 281 2.46 2.66 -4.36
C GLY A 281 2.23 1.19 -4.70
N HIS A 282 3.26 0.37 -4.49
CA HIS A 282 3.21 -1.07 -4.72
C HIS A 282 2.73 -1.83 -3.45
N ARG A 283 2.04 -2.96 -3.65
CA ARG A 283 1.63 -4.05 -2.74
C ARG A 283 1.29 -3.73 -1.28
N GLY A 284 0.66 -2.58 -0.97
CA GLY A 284 0.14 -2.34 0.39
C GLY A 284 -1.14 -3.14 0.67
N LEU A 285 -1.44 -3.51 1.92
CA LEU A 285 -2.69 -4.22 2.29
C LEU A 285 -3.97 -3.54 1.77
N GLY A 286 -3.97 -2.21 1.69
CA GLY A 286 -5.08 -1.44 1.11
C GLY A 286 -5.23 -1.67 -0.40
N GLU A 287 -4.12 -1.81 -1.12
CA GLU A 287 -4.08 -2.17 -2.53
C GLU A 287 -4.43 -3.64 -2.75
N ILE A 288 -3.88 -4.53 -1.92
CA ILE A 288 -4.26 -5.96 -1.90
C ILE A 288 -5.70 -6.12 -1.41
N ARG A 289 -6.42 -5.08 -0.95
CA ARG A 289 -7.87 -5.18 -0.68
C ARG A 289 -8.70 -4.54 -1.78
N ASN A 290 -8.32 -3.35 -2.22
CA ASN A 290 -9.19 -2.50 -3.04
C ASN A 290 -8.56 -2.06 -4.36
N GLY A 291 -7.28 -2.32 -4.64
CA GLY A 291 -6.55 -1.88 -5.84
C GLY A 291 -5.81 -0.54 -5.69
N ARG A 292 -5.27 -0.01 -6.81
CA ARG A 292 -4.50 1.26 -6.86
C ARG A 292 -5.34 2.42 -7.36
N TRP A 293 -5.13 3.61 -6.80
CA TRP A 293 -5.65 4.85 -7.37
C TRP A 293 -4.97 5.13 -8.71
N LEU A 294 -5.75 5.59 -9.69
CA LEU A 294 -5.19 6.27 -10.84
C LEU A 294 -4.60 7.60 -10.36
N ARG A 295 -3.40 7.94 -10.82
CA ARG A 295 -2.72 9.18 -10.43
C ARG A 295 -3.55 10.40 -10.81
N ALA A 296 -4.16 10.40 -12.00
CA ALA A 296 -5.02 11.48 -12.48
C ALA A 296 -6.23 11.71 -11.55
N ASP A 297 -7.00 10.67 -11.22
CA ASP A 297 -8.13 10.77 -10.30
C ASP A 297 -7.73 11.30 -8.93
N LEU A 298 -6.58 10.84 -8.43
CA LEU A 298 -6.12 11.27 -7.12
C LEU A 298 -5.63 12.72 -7.13
N LEU A 299 -4.98 13.16 -8.21
CA LEU A 299 -4.63 14.57 -8.39
C LEU A 299 -5.86 15.46 -8.36
N GLN A 300 -7.00 15.00 -8.90
CA GLN A 300 -8.24 15.77 -8.78
C GLN A 300 -8.72 15.88 -7.33
N VAL A 301 -8.69 14.77 -6.58
CA VAL A 301 -9.05 14.76 -5.15
C VAL A 301 -8.13 15.68 -4.33
N LEU A 302 -6.85 15.73 -4.69
CA LEU A 302 -5.88 16.57 -4.04
C LEU A 302 -6.12 18.04 -4.41
N MET A 303 -5.98 18.38 -5.70
CA MET A 303 -5.74 19.75 -6.17
C MET A 303 -6.96 20.43 -6.80
N GLY A 304 -8.03 19.68 -7.11
CA GLY A 304 -9.22 20.27 -7.73
C GLY A 304 -9.92 19.29 -8.67
N PHE A 305 -11.24 19.24 -8.61
CA PHE A 305 -12.03 18.44 -9.56
C PHE A 305 -12.20 19.21 -10.87
N ASP A 306 -12.01 18.53 -12.00
CA ASP A 306 -12.05 19.15 -13.34
C ASP A 306 -13.37 19.90 -13.59
N ASP A 307 -14.48 19.32 -13.13
CA ASP A 307 -15.82 19.87 -13.25
C ASP A 307 -16.18 20.90 -12.17
N CYS A 308 -15.22 21.32 -11.35
CA CYS A 308 -15.38 22.37 -10.32
C CYS A 308 -14.41 23.54 -10.51
N THR A 309 -13.61 23.52 -11.57
CA THR A 309 -12.65 24.59 -11.94
C THR A 309 -13.31 25.95 -12.17
N HIS A 310 -14.56 25.96 -12.63
CA HIS A 310 -15.38 27.17 -12.83
C HIS A 310 -15.85 27.82 -11.52
N LEU A 311 -15.74 27.12 -10.37
CA LEU A 311 -16.17 27.66 -9.09
C LEU A 311 -15.08 28.56 -8.49
N PRO A 312 -15.46 29.65 -7.78
CA PRO A 312 -14.53 30.43 -6.96
C PRO A 312 -13.76 29.54 -5.98
N LEU A 313 -12.51 29.89 -5.66
CA LEU A 313 -11.61 29.11 -4.79
C LEU A 313 -12.25 28.76 -3.44
N GLU A 314 -13.04 29.67 -2.87
CA GLU A 314 -13.74 29.48 -1.61
C GLU A 314 -14.82 28.40 -1.71
N LYS A 315 -15.41 28.24 -2.90
CA LYS A 315 -16.46 27.26 -3.20
C LYS A 315 -15.93 25.94 -3.73
N GLN A 316 -14.65 25.84 -4.06
CA GLN A 316 -14.01 24.57 -4.40
C GLN A 316 -13.88 23.67 -3.16
N PHE A 317 -13.83 22.36 -3.39
CA PHE A 317 -13.89 21.35 -2.32
C PHE A 317 -12.98 20.14 -2.61
N HIS A 318 -11.69 20.38 -2.81
CA HIS A 318 -10.66 19.34 -2.88
C HIS A 318 -9.82 19.33 -1.59
N LEU A 319 -8.97 18.32 -1.35
CA LEU A 319 -8.20 18.24 -0.09
C LEU A 319 -7.30 19.46 0.14
N GLY A 320 -6.69 20.02 -0.89
CA GLY A 320 -5.90 21.25 -0.80
C GLY A 320 -6.67 22.45 -0.21
N THR A 321 -8.00 22.51 -0.32
CA THR A 321 -8.82 23.57 0.29
C THR A 321 -8.95 23.47 1.81
N PHE A 322 -8.58 22.32 2.39
CA PHE A 322 -8.56 22.06 3.82
C PHE A 322 -7.14 22.03 4.40
N LEU A 323 -6.12 22.35 3.58
CA LEU A 323 -4.72 22.33 3.98
C LEU A 323 -4.41 23.54 4.87
N ASP A 324 -4.09 23.30 6.13
CA ASP A 324 -3.44 24.30 6.98
C ASP A 324 -1.92 24.18 6.83
N ARG A 325 -1.30 25.19 6.18
CA ARG A 325 0.15 25.22 5.95
C ARG A 325 0.95 25.56 7.21
N ARG A 326 0.30 26.02 8.29
CA ARG A 326 0.96 26.31 9.57
C ARG A 326 1.20 25.04 10.38
N ASP A 327 0.37 24.01 10.18
CA ASP A 327 0.53 22.72 10.83
C ASP A 327 1.33 21.77 9.94
N TRP A 328 2.53 21.42 10.42
CA TRP A 328 3.46 20.49 9.77
C TRP A 328 2.81 19.16 9.38
N GLN A 329 1.86 18.67 10.18
CA GLN A 329 1.24 17.37 9.98
C GLN A 329 0.32 17.32 8.75
N TYR A 330 -0.31 18.45 8.40
CA TYR A 330 -1.00 18.60 7.12
C TYR A 330 -0.02 18.62 5.96
N LEU A 331 0.98 19.51 6.03
CA LEU A 331 1.95 19.69 4.96
C LEU A 331 2.70 18.39 4.65
N HIS A 332 3.16 17.68 5.69
CA HIS A 332 3.82 16.38 5.55
C HIS A 332 2.95 15.38 4.78
N GLY A 333 1.71 15.17 5.21
CA GLY A 333 0.80 14.24 4.54
C GLY A 333 0.51 14.64 3.09
N TRP A 334 0.28 15.93 2.87
CA TRP A 334 -0.02 16.51 1.57
C TRP A 334 1.12 16.33 0.56
N ILE A 335 2.34 16.70 0.91
CA ILE A 335 3.52 16.53 0.04
C ILE A 335 3.78 15.06 -0.27
N ALA A 336 3.63 14.16 0.71
CA ALA A 336 3.75 12.72 0.46
C ALA A 336 2.69 12.18 -0.52
N ALA A 337 1.48 12.76 -0.53
CA ALA A 337 0.47 12.39 -1.51
C ALA A 337 0.85 12.85 -2.92
N LEU A 338 1.31 14.10 -3.06
CA LEU A 338 1.77 14.67 -4.34
C LEU A 338 2.97 13.92 -4.90
N ALA A 339 3.93 13.55 -4.06
CA ALA A 339 5.12 12.82 -4.47
C ALA A 339 4.78 11.44 -5.04
N ARG A 340 3.83 10.73 -4.41
CA ARG A 340 3.28 9.46 -4.93
C ARG A 340 2.54 9.64 -6.26
N CYS A 341 1.93 10.79 -6.49
CA CYS A 341 1.35 11.16 -7.77
C CYS A 341 2.38 11.64 -8.81
N LYS A 342 3.67 11.70 -8.46
CA LYS A 342 4.77 12.20 -9.32
C LYS A 342 4.58 13.66 -9.75
N HIS A 343 3.99 14.49 -8.88
CA HIS A 343 3.64 15.88 -9.21
C HIS A 343 4.68 16.88 -8.69
N ALA A 344 5.88 16.87 -9.27
CA ALA A 344 7.04 17.63 -8.81
C ALA A 344 6.81 19.16 -8.76
N ASP A 345 6.07 19.74 -9.71
CA ASP A 345 5.89 21.19 -9.81
C ASP A 345 5.10 21.78 -8.62
N GLU A 346 4.11 21.03 -8.11
CA GLU A 346 3.37 21.44 -6.91
C GLU A 346 4.23 21.31 -5.65
N ILE A 347 5.05 20.25 -5.56
CA ILE A 347 6.00 20.08 -4.46
C ILE A 347 7.00 21.25 -4.45
N TRP A 348 7.47 21.68 -5.63
CA TRP A 348 8.36 22.81 -5.76
C TRP A 348 7.68 24.13 -5.37
N ARG A 349 6.41 24.34 -5.74
CA ARG A 349 5.64 25.50 -5.27
C ARG A 349 5.51 25.52 -3.75
N GLU A 350 5.21 24.39 -3.12
CA GLU A 350 5.14 24.29 -1.66
C GLU A 350 6.52 24.47 -1.00
N TRP A 351 7.60 24.03 -1.65
CA TRP A 351 8.96 24.34 -1.20
C TRP A 351 9.21 25.85 -1.15
N MET A 352 8.83 26.59 -2.20
CA MET A 352 9.01 28.04 -2.24
C MET A 352 8.25 28.73 -1.10
N ILE A 353 7.06 28.26 -0.75
CA ILE A 353 6.30 28.75 0.41
C ILE A 353 7.00 28.39 1.73
N TRP A 354 7.45 27.14 1.87
CA TRP A 354 8.16 26.67 3.06
C TRP A 354 9.47 27.42 3.29
N LYS A 355 10.21 27.72 2.21
CA LYS A 355 11.48 28.44 2.22
C LYS A 355 11.38 29.77 2.98
N ASP A 356 10.24 30.44 2.83
CA ASP A 356 9.94 31.74 3.43
C ASP A 356 9.17 31.66 4.76
N SER A 357 8.82 30.46 5.21
CA SER A 357 8.07 30.26 6.44
C SER A 357 8.86 30.62 7.71
N ALA A 358 8.15 31.09 8.74
CA ALA A 358 8.75 31.38 10.04
C ALA A 358 9.40 30.13 10.67
N ALA A 359 8.79 28.96 10.50
CA ALA A 359 9.31 27.69 11.02
C ALA A 359 10.68 27.31 10.43
N ARG A 360 11.00 27.80 9.22
CA ARG A 360 12.30 27.59 8.59
C ARG A 360 13.29 28.73 8.90
N ARG A 361 12.83 29.99 8.92
CA ARG A 361 13.65 31.18 9.19
C ARG A 361 14.08 31.28 10.67
N TRP A 362 13.20 30.87 11.57
CA TRP A 362 13.39 30.86 13.03
C TRP A 362 13.19 29.44 13.55
N PRO A 363 14.15 28.54 13.29
CA PRO A 363 13.95 27.12 13.52
C PRO A 363 13.93 26.77 14.99
N LYS A 364 12.92 26.01 15.41
CA LYS A 364 12.79 25.50 16.78
C LYS A 364 13.42 24.12 16.90
N ARG A 365 13.86 23.78 18.12
CA ARG A 365 14.35 22.44 18.45
C ARG A 365 13.20 21.44 18.44
N LEU A 366 13.49 20.24 17.97
CA LEU A 366 12.53 19.14 17.95
C LEU A 366 12.85 18.12 19.04
N ALA A 367 11.82 17.52 19.62
CA ALA A 367 11.92 16.41 20.56
C ALA A 367 12.39 15.14 19.83
N SER A 368 13.69 15.07 19.56
CA SER A 368 14.36 14.02 18.79
C SER A 368 15.57 13.49 19.56
N ILE A 369 15.99 12.26 19.22
CA ILE A 369 17.20 11.64 19.77
C ILE A 369 18.44 12.48 19.48
N ASN A 370 18.44 13.21 18.36
CA ASN A 370 19.51 14.13 18.02
C ASN A 370 19.13 15.58 18.39
N PRO A 371 19.81 16.21 19.36
CA PRO A 371 19.51 17.57 19.81
C PRO A 371 19.83 18.66 18.77
N SER A 372 20.61 18.35 17.73
CA SER A 372 20.92 19.30 16.66
C SER A 372 19.78 19.44 15.63
N VAL A 373 18.73 18.64 15.76
CA VAL A 373 17.61 18.61 14.82
C VAL A 373 16.64 19.73 15.13
N THR A 374 16.32 20.49 14.08
CA THR A 374 15.36 21.59 14.11
C THR A 374 14.25 21.43 13.09
N THR A 375 13.20 22.24 13.22
CA THR A 375 12.11 22.37 12.23
C THR A 375 12.63 22.61 10.80
N LYS A 376 13.68 23.45 10.63
CA LYS A 376 14.34 23.68 9.34
C LYS A 376 14.94 22.40 8.78
N THR A 377 15.77 21.69 9.56
CA THR A 377 16.40 20.45 9.09
C THR A 377 15.33 19.40 8.73
N ARG A 378 14.30 19.21 9.56
CA ARG A 378 13.19 18.30 9.23
C ARG A 378 12.54 18.64 7.89
N GLY A 379 12.23 19.93 7.66
CA GLY A 379 11.62 20.41 6.43
C GLY A 379 12.50 20.22 5.20
N ASP A 380 13.74 20.69 5.26
CA ASP A 380 14.68 20.67 4.14
C ASP A 380 14.96 19.22 3.66
N TYR A 381 15.21 18.28 4.59
CA TYR A 381 15.37 16.86 4.25
C TYR A 381 14.09 16.22 3.71
N TRP A 382 12.92 16.57 4.27
CA TRP A 382 11.65 16.03 3.82
C TRP A 382 11.31 16.46 2.39
N PHE A 383 11.46 17.74 2.05
CA PHE A 383 11.23 18.23 0.70
C PHE A 383 12.17 17.58 -0.30
N LEU A 384 13.46 17.43 0.04
CA LEU A 384 14.43 16.73 -0.80
C LEU A 384 13.99 15.28 -1.06
N GLU A 385 13.65 14.54 -0.01
CA GLU A 385 13.19 13.16 -0.11
C GLU A 385 11.93 13.01 -0.97
N GLN A 386 10.95 13.90 -0.79
CA GLN A 386 9.70 13.83 -1.54
C GLN A 386 9.89 14.26 -2.99
N MET A 387 10.81 15.19 -3.28
CA MET A 387 11.16 15.59 -4.64
C MET A 387 11.90 14.49 -5.40
N THR A 388 12.83 13.77 -4.76
CA THR A 388 13.46 12.58 -5.37
C THR A 388 12.40 11.51 -5.61
N TYR A 389 11.49 11.29 -4.66
CA TYR A 389 10.41 10.32 -4.81
C TYR A 389 9.40 10.70 -5.90
N SER A 390 9.21 11.99 -6.20
CA SER A 390 8.39 12.44 -7.33
C SER A 390 9.10 12.37 -8.68
N SER A 391 10.35 11.87 -8.73
CA SER A 391 11.22 11.87 -9.92
C SER A 391 11.53 13.28 -10.45
N GLY A 392 11.41 14.31 -9.61
CA GLY A 392 11.70 15.70 -9.96
C GLY A 392 13.18 16.03 -9.80
N LEU A 393 14.08 15.27 -10.43
CA LEU A 393 15.51 15.25 -10.11
C LEU A 393 16.20 16.61 -10.29
N LYS A 394 15.80 17.39 -11.31
CA LYS A 394 16.27 18.77 -11.50
C LYS A 394 15.97 19.65 -10.28
N TRP A 395 14.75 19.58 -9.76
CA TRP A 395 14.36 20.33 -8.58
C TRP A 395 15.00 19.76 -7.31
N ALA A 396 15.18 18.44 -7.22
CA ALA A 396 15.88 17.81 -6.10
C ALA A 396 17.34 18.28 -5.98
N TRP A 397 18.07 18.35 -7.09
CA TRP A 397 19.43 18.87 -7.12
C TRP A 397 19.50 20.37 -6.78
N LYS A 398 18.50 21.15 -7.22
CA LYS A 398 18.36 22.55 -6.78
C LYS A 398 18.10 22.67 -5.28
N LEU A 399 17.31 21.76 -4.69
CA LEU A 399 17.13 21.71 -3.23
C LEU A 399 18.46 21.43 -2.52
N VAL A 400 19.29 20.53 -3.04
CA VAL A 400 20.63 20.24 -2.48
C VAL A 400 21.49 21.51 -2.50
N GLU A 401 21.48 22.27 -3.59
CA GLU A 401 22.20 23.54 -3.64
C GLU A 401 21.67 24.57 -2.64
N GLU A 402 20.34 24.71 -2.52
CA GLU A 402 19.72 25.70 -1.63
C GLU A 402 19.81 25.34 -0.14
N THR A 403 19.87 24.05 0.19
CA THR A 403 19.86 23.54 1.58
C THR A 403 21.23 23.08 2.05
N GLN A 404 22.18 22.90 1.12
CA GLN A 404 23.56 22.46 1.36
C GLN A 404 23.68 21.25 2.30
N PRO A 405 22.89 20.17 2.11
CA PRO A 405 23.06 18.97 2.91
C PRO A 405 24.35 18.26 2.51
N ASP A 406 24.95 17.56 3.46
CA ASP A 406 26.03 16.61 3.17
C ASP A 406 25.42 15.40 2.43
N VAL A 407 25.69 15.29 1.13
CA VAL A 407 25.12 14.25 0.26
C VAL A 407 25.53 12.86 0.74
N GLY A 408 26.73 12.71 1.31
CA GLY A 408 27.21 11.44 1.86
C GLY A 408 26.49 10.99 3.13
N LYS A 409 25.77 11.90 3.80
CA LYS A 409 24.96 11.60 5.00
C LYS A 409 23.47 11.45 4.70
N LEU A 410 23.05 11.67 3.45
CA LEU A 410 21.69 11.38 3.04
C LEU A 410 21.44 9.86 3.07
N ARG A 411 20.17 9.48 3.17
CA ARG A 411 19.79 8.06 3.11
C ARG A 411 20.14 7.50 1.73
N ASP A 412 20.65 6.27 1.69
CA ASP A 412 21.06 5.61 0.45
C ASP A 412 19.97 5.68 -0.64
N ARG A 413 18.69 5.47 -0.30
CA ARG A 413 17.58 5.59 -1.25
C ARG A 413 17.48 6.96 -1.93
N ILE A 414 17.72 8.04 -1.18
CA ILE A 414 17.67 9.41 -1.70
C ILE A 414 18.87 9.64 -2.60
N VAL A 415 20.06 9.22 -2.14
CA VAL A 415 21.32 9.34 -2.88
C VAL A 415 21.24 8.62 -4.22
N LEU A 416 20.87 7.33 -4.22
CA LEU A 416 20.82 6.51 -5.43
C LEU A 416 19.87 7.09 -6.49
N THR A 417 18.68 7.54 -6.06
CA THR A 417 17.71 8.21 -6.95
C THR A 417 18.20 9.58 -7.42
N LEU A 418 18.81 10.39 -6.54
CA LEU A 418 19.36 11.69 -6.91
C LEU A 418 20.46 11.56 -7.99
N LEU A 419 21.32 10.55 -7.85
CA LEU A 419 22.37 10.20 -8.82
C LEU A 419 21.83 9.66 -10.15
N GLU A 420 20.52 9.39 -10.29
CA GLU A 420 19.93 9.09 -11.62
C GLU A 420 19.91 10.32 -12.53
N GLY A 421 19.91 11.52 -11.94
CA GLY A 421 19.86 12.80 -12.67
C GLY A 421 21.08 13.67 -12.35
N VAL A 422 22.26 13.06 -12.26
CA VAL A 422 23.51 13.73 -11.85
C VAL A 422 23.89 14.88 -12.79
N GLU A 423 23.43 14.86 -14.04
CA GLU A 423 23.55 15.93 -15.03
C GLU A 423 22.87 17.25 -14.58
N HIS A 424 21.94 17.17 -13.63
CA HIS A 424 21.30 18.34 -13.03
C HIS A 424 22.01 18.86 -11.79
N CYS A 425 23.08 18.20 -11.32
CA CYS A 425 23.85 18.62 -10.17
C CYS A 425 24.50 20.01 -10.43
N PRO A 426 24.21 21.02 -9.60
CA PRO A 426 24.74 22.37 -9.79
C PRO A 426 26.25 22.42 -9.62
N ARG A 427 26.90 23.34 -10.34
CA ARG A 427 28.36 23.51 -10.30
C ARG A 427 28.88 23.80 -8.89
N SER A 428 28.12 24.56 -8.10
CA SER A 428 28.42 24.89 -6.70
C SER A 428 28.53 23.64 -5.81
N VAL A 429 27.65 22.67 -6.03
CA VAL A 429 27.63 21.39 -5.30
C VAL A 429 28.79 20.51 -5.77
N TRP A 430 29.05 20.45 -7.08
CA TRP A 430 30.21 19.74 -7.62
C TRP A 430 31.55 20.26 -7.06
N GLN A 431 31.69 21.58 -6.90
CA GLN A 431 32.91 22.17 -6.34
C GLN A 431 33.12 21.84 -4.87
N THR A 432 32.04 21.73 -4.09
CA THR A 432 32.11 21.53 -2.64
C THR A 432 32.08 20.06 -2.23
N GLN A 433 31.37 19.21 -2.97
CA GLN A 433 31.12 17.80 -2.61
C GLN A 433 31.46 16.82 -3.75
N GLY A 434 32.15 17.26 -4.81
CA GLY A 434 32.37 16.48 -6.02
C GLY A 434 33.06 15.14 -5.79
N GLU A 435 34.01 15.07 -4.87
CA GLU A 435 34.71 13.82 -4.57
C GLU A 435 33.79 12.79 -3.89
N THR A 436 32.96 13.25 -2.96
CA THR A 436 31.92 12.43 -2.34
C THR A 436 30.92 11.94 -3.39
N ILE A 437 30.49 12.81 -4.30
CA ILE A 437 29.55 12.46 -5.38
C ILE A 437 30.17 11.42 -6.32
N ARG A 438 31.43 11.56 -6.73
CA ARG A 438 32.13 10.56 -7.56
C ARG A 438 32.15 9.19 -6.91
N ARG A 439 32.53 9.13 -5.63
CA ARG A 439 32.55 7.88 -4.86
C ARG A 439 31.18 7.24 -4.76
N LEU A 440 30.14 8.03 -4.52
CA LEU A 440 28.77 7.54 -4.45
C LEU A 440 28.24 7.09 -5.82
N LEU A 441 28.67 7.74 -6.91
CA LEU A 441 28.35 7.34 -8.27
C LEU A 441 28.99 6.00 -8.63
N LEU A 442 30.27 5.80 -8.30
CA LEU A 442 30.94 4.50 -8.44
C LEU A 442 30.21 3.42 -7.64
N ARG A 443 29.93 3.67 -6.35
CA ARG A 443 29.14 2.76 -5.51
C ARG A 443 27.78 2.44 -6.12
N LYS A 444 27.11 3.42 -6.75
CA LYS A 444 25.84 3.19 -7.44
C LYS A 444 26.05 2.27 -8.64
N TYR A 445 27.06 2.49 -9.46
CA TYR A 445 27.36 1.60 -10.58
C TYR A 445 27.68 0.18 -10.11
N ASP A 446 28.43 0.01 -9.02
CA ASP A 446 28.67 -1.31 -8.43
C ASP A 446 27.36 -1.99 -8.00
N ILE A 447 26.44 -1.24 -7.38
CA ILE A 447 25.13 -1.74 -6.97
C ILE A 447 24.29 -2.15 -8.19
N GLU A 448 24.23 -1.33 -9.23
CA GLU A 448 23.47 -1.63 -10.44
C GLU A 448 24.08 -2.79 -11.23
N LEU A 449 25.41 -2.84 -11.33
CA LEU A 449 26.13 -3.94 -11.95
C LEU A 449 25.86 -5.25 -11.21
N ALA A 450 25.96 -5.25 -9.88
CA ALA A 450 25.66 -6.43 -9.08
C ALA A 450 24.21 -6.92 -9.24
N LYS A 451 23.24 -6.01 -9.49
CA LYS A 451 21.86 -6.40 -9.81
C LYS A 451 21.78 -7.08 -11.17
N ILE A 452 22.46 -6.56 -12.18
CA ILE A 452 22.51 -7.11 -13.53
C ILE A 452 23.20 -8.49 -13.52
N GLU A 453 24.36 -8.58 -12.88
CA GLU A 453 25.12 -9.81 -12.68
C GLU A 453 24.27 -10.89 -12.00
N ARG A 454 23.58 -10.53 -10.91
CA ARG A 454 22.65 -11.45 -10.22
C ARG A 454 21.50 -11.88 -11.12
N ALA A 455 20.92 -10.96 -11.89
CA ALA A 455 19.82 -11.27 -12.80
C ALA A 455 20.24 -12.22 -13.92
N LEU A 456 21.46 -12.03 -14.44
CA LEU A 456 22.06 -12.87 -15.47
C LEU A 456 22.73 -14.13 -14.90
N SER A 457 22.82 -14.29 -13.58
CA SER A 457 23.62 -15.35 -12.94
C SER A 457 25.06 -15.39 -13.46
N VAL A 458 25.70 -14.23 -13.48
CA VAL A 458 27.09 -14.03 -13.90
C VAL A 458 27.87 -13.43 -12.73
N ALA A 459 29.15 -13.76 -12.60
CA ALA A 459 30.05 -13.12 -11.65
C ALA A 459 31.34 -12.66 -12.33
N TRP A 460 31.74 -11.42 -12.08
CA TRP A 460 33.08 -10.95 -12.44
C TRP A 460 34.15 -11.65 -11.60
N VAL A 461 35.19 -12.16 -12.27
CA VAL A 461 36.41 -12.68 -11.67
C VAL A 461 37.56 -11.80 -12.12
N SER A 462 38.11 -11.03 -11.19
CA SER A 462 39.35 -10.27 -11.42
C SER A 462 40.50 -11.24 -11.58
N THR A 463 41.37 -10.97 -12.56
CA THR A 463 42.57 -11.76 -12.84
C THR A 463 43.84 -11.14 -12.29
N ASP A 464 43.74 -10.12 -11.43
CA ASP A 464 44.86 -9.22 -11.10
C ASP A 464 46.16 -9.95 -10.73
N LEU A 465 47.08 -9.95 -11.71
CA LEU A 465 48.52 -9.90 -11.53
C LEU A 465 48.92 -8.47 -11.90
N GLU A 466 49.12 -7.64 -10.88
CA GLU A 466 49.82 -6.34 -10.89
C GLU A 466 49.57 -5.40 -12.11
N ASP A 467 48.79 -4.34 -11.83
CA ASP A 467 48.65 -3.07 -12.58
C ASP A 467 47.76 -2.97 -13.82
N GLU A 468 47.13 -4.05 -14.28
CA GLU A 468 46.00 -3.97 -15.23
C GLU A 468 44.74 -4.59 -14.62
N ALA A 469 43.67 -3.79 -14.50
CA ALA A 469 42.36 -4.23 -14.01
C ALA A 469 41.68 -5.11 -15.08
N GLU A 470 42.26 -6.28 -15.33
CA GLU A 470 41.72 -7.30 -16.21
C GLU A 470 40.86 -8.30 -15.43
N GLY A 471 39.91 -8.90 -16.12
CA GLY A 471 39.08 -9.95 -15.57
C GLY A 471 38.10 -10.48 -16.59
N TYR A 472 37.38 -11.53 -16.20
CA TYR A 472 36.38 -12.15 -17.05
C TYR A 472 35.12 -12.50 -16.24
N HIS A 473 34.00 -12.57 -16.96
CA HIS A 473 32.73 -12.97 -16.39
C HIS A 473 32.60 -14.50 -16.44
N VAL A 474 32.19 -15.11 -15.33
CA VAL A 474 31.88 -16.54 -15.22
C VAL A 474 30.37 -16.73 -15.10
N LEU A 475 29.84 -17.70 -15.83
CA LEU A 475 28.44 -18.11 -15.73
C LEU A 475 28.24 -19.01 -14.51
N LEU A 476 27.30 -18.63 -13.63
CA LEU A 476 26.94 -19.41 -12.44
C LEU A 476 25.80 -20.40 -12.70
N GLU A 477 24.97 -20.11 -13.71
CA GLU A 477 23.85 -20.95 -14.16
C GLU A 477 23.83 -21.04 -15.69
N GLU A 478 23.16 -22.07 -16.21
CA GLU A 478 22.96 -22.26 -17.65
C GLU A 478 22.09 -21.12 -18.23
N GLN A 479 22.64 -20.40 -19.23
CA GLN A 479 22.03 -19.17 -19.72
C GLN A 479 20.77 -19.42 -20.56
N GLU A 480 20.84 -20.35 -21.53
CA GLU A 480 19.79 -20.52 -22.55
C GLU A 480 18.47 -21.07 -21.99
N THR A 481 18.55 -21.93 -20.98
CA THR A 481 17.40 -22.60 -20.38
C THR A 481 16.95 -21.87 -19.12
N VAL A 482 17.80 -21.77 -18.10
CA VAL A 482 17.39 -21.31 -16.76
C VAL A 482 17.30 -19.80 -16.67
N VAL A 483 18.34 -19.08 -17.11
CA VAL A 483 18.38 -17.61 -16.99
C VAL A 483 17.43 -16.95 -17.98
N MET A 484 17.44 -17.37 -19.25
CA MET A 484 16.55 -16.79 -20.26
C MET A 484 15.07 -17.12 -20.00
N GLU A 485 14.73 -18.28 -19.43
CA GLU A 485 13.34 -18.56 -18.99
C GLU A 485 12.92 -17.64 -17.83
N ARG A 486 13.84 -17.35 -16.89
CA ARG A 486 13.63 -16.42 -15.79
C ARG A 486 13.50 -14.96 -16.27
N LEU A 487 14.35 -14.51 -17.19
CA LEU A 487 14.33 -13.15 -17.73
C LEU A 487 13.16 -12.92 -18.70
N SER A 488 12.76 -13.94 -19.47
CA SER A 488 11.60 -13.88 -20.38
C SER A 488 10.26 -13.98 -19.65
N HIS A 489 10.28 -14.08 -18.32
CA HIS A 489 9.09 -14.07 -17.51
C HIS A 489 8.40 -12.72 -17.57
N GLU A 490 7.08 -12.70 -17.85
CA GLU A 490 6.29 -11.45 -17.99
C GLU A 490 6.39 -10.52 -16.76
N ASP A 491 6.75 -11.07 -15.62
CA ASP A 491 6.90 -10.38 -14.33
C ASP A 491 8.35 -10.28 -13.86
N PHE A 492 9.32 -10.58 -14.72
CA PHE A 492 10.72 -10.34 -14.41
C PHE A 492 10.94 -8.85 -14.15
N LYS A 493 11.52 -8.55 -13.00
CA LYS A 493 11.95 -7.21 -12.63
C LYS A 493 13.36 -7.32 -12.11
N LEU A 494 14.19 -6.37 -12.51
CA LEU A 494 15.57 -6.24 -12.03
C LEU A 494 15.61 -5.94 -10.52
N GLU A 495 14.51 -5.41 -9.97
CA GLU A 495 14.31 -5.16 -8.55
C GLU A 495 13.05 -5.86 -8.03
N GLU A 496 13.10 -6.34 -6.79
CA GLU A 496 11.89 -6.76 -6.09
C GLU A 496 10.95 -5.55 -5.95
N ASP A 497 9.66 -5.77 -6.24
CA ASP A 497 8.63 -4.76 -5.95
C ASP A 497 8.65 -4.43 -4.45
N PHE A 498 9.26 -3.31 -4.07
CA PHE A 498 9.06 -2.73 -2.75
C PHE A 498 7.63 -2.20 -2.67
N GLY A 499 6.72 -3.12 -2.36
CA GLY A 499 5.41 -2.78 -1.88
C GLY A 499 5.40 -2.58 -0.37
N TYR A 500 4.44 -1.77 0.11
CA TYR A 500 4.38 -1.28 1.49
C TYR A 500 4.60 -2.38 2.55
N PRO A 501 5.37 -2.14 3.62
CA PRO A 501 6.47 -3.03 3.96
C PRO A 501 6.24 -3.86 5.24
N TYR A 502 7.06 -4.88 5.45
CA TYR A 502 7.47 -5.33 6.80
C TYR A 502 9.00 -5.35 6.94
N GLU A 503 9.66 -4.35 6.39
CA GLU A 503 10.78 -3.70 7.04
C GLU A 503 10.37 -2.25 7.27
N SER A 504 10.55 -1.73 8.47
CA SER A 504 10.19 -0.37 8.85
C SER A 504 10.56 0.66 7.75
N VAL A 505 9.58 1.10 6.91
CA VAL A 505 9.80 2.06 5.79
C VAL A 505 10.36 3.41 6.23
N VAL A 506 10.38 3.59 7.53
CA VAL A 506 11.06 4.64 8.26
C VAL A 506 11.52 3.89 9.52
N PRO A 507 12.82 3.55 9.73
CA PRO A 507 13.32 3.06 11.01
C PRO A 507 12.62 3.80 12.15
N SER A 508 12.31 3.15 13.28
CA SER A 508 11.58 3.83 14.38
C SER A 508 12.20 5.18 14.75
N LYS A 509 13.52 5.31 14.59
CA LYS A 509 14.31 6.55 14.71
C LYS A 509 13.95 7.66 13.72
N GLU A 510 13.58 7.32 12.49
CA GLU A 510 13.20 8.27 11.43
C GLU A 510 11.76 8.78 11.59
N ARG A 511 10.83 7.97 12.15
CA ARG A 511 9.45 8.39 12.39
C ARG A 511 9.41 9.43 13.50
N ASN A 512 10.31 9.26 14.45
CA ASN A 512 10.57 10.23 15.51
C ASN A 512 10.99 11.60 14.96
N LEU A 513 11.61 11.70 13.78
CA LEU A 513 11.97 12.99 13.17
C LEU A 513 10.78 13.66 12.48
N HIS A 514 10.06 12.92 11.63
CA HIS A 514 8.97 13.50 10.84
C HIS A 514 7.74 13.84 11.69
N ASP A 515 7.47 13.06 12.75
CA ASP A 515 6.39 13.29 13.70
C ASP A 515 6.87 14.03 14.99
N ALA A 516 8.14 14.48 15.05
CA ALA A 516 8.71 15.12 16.24
C ALA A 516 7.90 16.37 16.65
N ALA A 517 7.57 16.46 17.94
CA ALA A 517 7.00 17.68 18.50
C ALA A 517 8.08 18.76 18.63
N GLU A 518 7.68 20.02 18.53
CA GLU A 518 8.53 21.15 18.94
C GLU A 518 8.74 21.07 20.45
N VAL A 519 9.96 21.36 20.92
CA VAL A 519 10.22 21.47 22.35
C VAL A 519 9.69 22.83 22.80
N ASP A 520 8.73 22.86 23.72
CA ASP A 520 8.29 24.11 24.35
C ASP A 520 9.37 24.59 25.31
N GLU A 521 10.12 25.61 24.89
CA GLU A 521 11.15 26.25 25.72
C GLU A 521 10.55 27.02 26.92
N ASN A 522 9.23 27.27 26.92
CA ASN A 522 8.50 27.95 28.00
C ASN A 522 7.92 27.00 29.06
N ALA A 523 8.11 25.69 28.95
CA ALA A 523 7.59 24.72 29.93
C ALA A 523 8.56 24.45 31.10
N ASN A 524 9.73 25.12 31.11
CA ASN A 524 10.81 24.95 32.09
C ASN A 524 11.21 26.26 32.79
N GLU A 525 10.39 27.31 32.72
CA GLU A 525 10.52 28.50 33.58
C GLU A 525 9.53 28.46 34.75
#